data_AF-A0A929T1S6-F1
#
_entry.id   AF-A0A929T1S6-F1
#
_cell.length_a   1.000
_cell.length_b   1.000
_cell.length_c   1.000
_cell.angle_alpha   90.00
_cell.angle_beta   90.00
_cell.angle_gamma   90.00
#
_symmetry.space_group_name_H-M   'P 1'
#
loop_
_entity.id
_entity.type
_entity.pdbx_description
1 polymer ?
#
loop_
_entity_poly.entity_id
_entity_poly.type
_entity_poly.pdbx_seq_one_letter_code
_entity_poly.pdbx_strand_id
1 'polypeptide(L)' 'MYSAINNEKTDRLVSGLVPLLKDNGFVALVEGVENMDQHEYSVNVGFDYIHGFQWAKPMPIDEL' A
#
# COMPACT_ATOMS: atom_id res chain seq x y z
N MET A 1 5.93 0.83 4.96
CA MET A 1 5.81 0.32 3.57
C MET A 1 6.53 1.21 2.57
N TYR A 2 6.38 2.54 2.59
CA TYR A 2 7.10 3.46 1.66
C TYR A 2 8.61 3.53 1.82
N SER A 3 9.14 3.01 2.93
CA SER A 3 10.57 2.72 3.00
C SER A 3 11.02 1.83 1.84
N ALA A 4 10.15 0.98 1.27
CA ALA A 4 10.41 0.19 0.07
C ALA A 4 10.86 1.02 -1.13
N ILE A 5 10.23 2.17 -1.38
CA ILE A 5 10.57 3.05 -2.52
C ILE A 5 12.03 3.50 -2.45
N ASN A 6 12.58 3.64 -1.23
CA ASN A 6 13.94 4.12 -0.99
C ASN A 6 14.87 3.04 -0.41
N ASN A 7 14.42 1.78 -0.33
CA ASN A 7 15.16 0.69 0.30
C ASN A 7 14.91 -0.62 -0.44
N GLU A 8 15.90 -1.02 -1.24
CA GLU A 8 15.88 -2.22 -2.07
C GLU A 8 15.56 -3.51 -1.29
N LYS A 9 16.03 -3.65 -0.04
CA LYS A 9 15.73 -4.84 0.77
C LYS A 9 14.26 -4.88 1.13
N THR A 10 13.67 -3.73 1.47
CA THR A 10 12.25 -3.64 1.81
C THR A 10 11.40 -3.84 0.56
N ASP A 11 11.78 -3.25 -0.57
CA ASP A 11 11.12 -3.47 -1.85
C ASP A 11 11.09 -4.95 -2.25
N ARG A 12 12.24 -5.63 -2.18
CA ARG A 12 12.33 -7.06 -2.51
C ARG A 12 11.44 -7.93 -1.61
N LEU A 13 11.28 -7.57 -0.33
CA LEU A 13 10.38 -8.28 0.57
C LEU A 13 8.91 -8.05 0.19
N VAL A 14 8.52 -6.79 -0.04
CA VAL A 14 7.13 -6.42 -0.33
C VAL A 14 6.71 -6.96 -1.70
N SER A 15 7.53 -6.77 -2.74
CA SER A 15 7.29 -7.29 -4.10
C SER A 15 7.26 -8.82 -4.18
N GLY A 16 7.87 -9.54 -3.23
CA GLY A 16 7.79 -11.00 -3.16
C GLY A 16 6.58 -11.50 -2.37
N LEU A 17 6.26 -10.87 -1.23
CA LEU A 17 5.20 -11.33 -0.33
C LEU A 17 3.81 -10.97 -0.82
N VAL A 18 3.61 -9.77 -1.38
CA VAL A 18 2.27 -9.33 -1.80
C VAL A 18 1.69 -10.23 -2.88
N PRO A 19 2.42 -10.56 -3.97
CA PRO A 19 1.92 -11.52 -4.96
C PRO A 19 1.65 -12.90 -4.36
N LEU A 20 2.56 -13.41 -3.51
CA LEU A 20 2.39 -14.71 -2.85
C LEU A 20 1.11 -14.76 -2.01
N LEU A 21 0.81 -13.70 -1.25
CA LEU A 21 -0.42 -13.61 -0.46
C LEU A 21 -1.65 -13.59 -1.38
N LYS A 22 -1.61 -12.80 -2.45
CA LYS A 22 -2.72 -12.71 -3.41
C LYS A 22 -2.99 -14.02 -4.14
N ASP A 23 -1.95 -14.75 -4.53
CA ASP A 23 -2.07 -16.07 -5.16
C ASP A 23 -2.74 -17.09 -4.22
N ASN A 24 -2.70 -16.85 -2.90
CA ASN A 24 -3.36 -17.67 -1.89
C ASN A 24 -4.73 -17.11 -1.46
N GLY A 25 -5.30 -16.16 -2.21
CA GLY A 25 -6.64 -15.63 -2.00
C GLY A 25 -6.74 -14.57 -0.89
N PHE A 26 -5.61 -14.05 -0.40
CA PHE A 26 -5.63 -12.93 0.54
C PHE A 26 -5.87 -11.62 -0.19
N VAL A 27 -6.58 -10.71 0.48
CA VAL A 27 -6.77 -9.33 0.06
C VAL A 27 -5.70 -8.47 0.72
N ALA A 28 -5.01 -7.64 -0.06
CA ALA A 28 -3.93 -6.78 0.42
C ALA A 28 -4.35 -5.31 0.43
N LEU A 29 -4.31 -4.67 1.60
CA LEU A 29 -4.47 -3.23 1.80
C LEU A 29 -3.11 -2.60 2.12
N VAL A 30 -2.76 -1.52 1.43
CA VAL A 30 -1.66 -0.64 1.82
C VAL A 30 -2.20 0.60 2.54
N GLU A 31 -1.58 0.97 3.65
CA GLU A 31 -1.95 2.13 4.46
C GLU A 31 -0.84 3.17 4.54
N GLY A 32 -1.25 4.44 4.65
CA GLY A 32 -0.38 5.59 4.84
C GLY A 32 0.09 6.25 3.54
N VAL A 33 -0.60 6.06 2.42
CA VAL A 33 -0.17 6.66 1.15
C VAL A 33 -0.46 8.18 1.18
N GLU A 34 0.58 8.98 1.04
CA GLU A 34 0.57 10.44 1.18
C GLU A 34 0.84 11.18 -0.14
N ASN A 35 1.24 10.48 -1.21
CA ASN A 35 1.50 11.08 -2.52
C ASN A 35 1.34 10.06 -3.67
N MET A 36 1.46 10.55 -4.91
CA MET A 36 1.24 9.76 -6.12
C MET A 36 2.35 8.73 -6.40
N ASP A 37 3.61 9.01 -6.06
CA ASP A 37 4.70 8.03 -6.24
C ASP A 37 4.45 6.78 -5.39
N GLN A 38 3.97 6.98 -4.17
CA GLN A 38 3.58 5.91 -3.26
C GLN A 38 2.35 5.15 -3.73
N HIS A 39 1.39 5.84 -4.34
CA HIS A 39 0.23 5.22 -4.98
C HIS A 39 0.66 4.32 -6.14
N GLU A 40 1.46 4.85 -7.09
CA GLU A 40 1.92 4.12 -8.26
C GLU A 40 2.74 2.88 -7.88
N TYR A 41 3.64 3.02 -6.90
CA TYR A 41 4.35 1.87 -6.34
C TYR A 41 3.39 0.79 -5.83
N SER A 42 2.37 1.19 -5.06
CA SER A 42 1.42 0.27 -4.44
C SER A 42 0.59 -0.49 -5.48
N VAL A 43 0.13 0.21 -6.53
CA VAL A 43 -0.58 -0.40 -7.65
C VAL A 43 0.33 -1.40 -8.39
N ASN A 44 1.58 -1.02 -8.64
CA ASN A 44 2.54 -1.85 -9.38
C ASN A 44 2.93 -3.13 -8.62
N VAL A 45 3.10 -3.05 -7.29
CA VAL A 45 3.32 -4.23 -6.43
C VAL A 45 2.09 -5.15 -6.39
N GLY A 46 0.90 -4.57 -6.58
CA GLY A 46 -0.34 -5.32 -6.71
C GLY A 46 -1.22 -5.27 -5.47
N PHE A 47 -1.17 -4.24 -4.63
CA PHE A 47 -2.17 -4.07 -3.57
C PHE A 47 -3.58 -3.91 -4.15
N ASP A 48 -4.59 -4.46 -3.46
CA ASP A 48 -5.99 -4.39 -3.89
C ASP A 48 -6.66 -3.09 -3.44
N TYR A 49 -6.29 -2.63 -2.24
CA TYR A 49 -6.83 -1.42 -1.65
C TYR A 49 -5.71 -0.49 -1.20
N ILE A 50 -6.01 0.80 -1.26
CA ILE A 50 -5.10 1.86 -0.90
C ILE A 50 -5.82 2.81 0.07
N HIS A 51 -5.17 3.09 1.19
CA HIS A 51 -5.62 4.06 2.18
C HIS A 51 -4.48 5.02 2.54
N GLY A 52 -4.80 6.29 2.69
CA GLY A 52 -3.84 7.27 3.19
C GLY A 52 -4.33 8.70 3.05
N PHE A 53 -3.56 9.62 3.64
CA PHE A 53 -3.91 11.04 3.74
C PHE A 53 -4.03 11.73 2.38
N GLN A 54 -3.44 11.14 1.33
CA GLN A 54 -3.61 11.61 -0.05
C GLN A 54 -5.10 11.61 -0.49
N TRP A 55 -5.93 10.68 0.01
CA TRP A 55 -7.36 10.65 -0.30
C TRP A 55 -8.20 11.22 0.83
N ALA A 56 -7.96 10.76 2.06
CA ALA A 56 -8.72 11.18 3.23
C ALA A 56 -7.86 11.04 4.48
N LYS A 57 -7.93 12.04 5.35
CA LYS A 57 -7.40 11.91 6.71
C LYS A 57 -8.41 11.13 7.55
N PRO A 58 -7.96 10.39 8.59
CA PRO A 58 -8.86 9.83 9.58
C PRO A 58 -9.78 10.92 10.12
N MET A 59 -11.07 10.64 10.11
CA MET A 59 -12.10 11.57 10.52
C MET A 59 -13.04 10.90 11.54
N PRO A 60 -13.69 11.70 12.42
CA PRO A 60 -14.72 11.21 13.32
C PRO A 60 -15.85 10.48 12.57
N ILE A 61 -16.52 9.54 13.24
CA ILE A 61 -17.58 8.71 12.61
C ILE A 61 -18.77 9.56 12.15
N ASP A 62 -19.06 10.64 12.88
CA ASP A 62 -20.10 11.60 12.55
C ASP A 62 -19.75 12.53 11.38
N GLU A 63 -18.50 12.51 10.93
CA GLU A 63 -18.02 13.24 9.76
C GLU A 63 -17.73 12.34 8.54
N LEU A 64 -17.82 10.99 8.69
CA LEU A 64 -17.59 10.00 7.63
C LEU A 64 -18.63 10.01 6.50
#